data_AF-A0A484C1Y3-F1
#
_entry.id   AF-A0A484C1Y3-F1
#
_cell.length_a   1.000
_cell.length_b   1.000
_cell.length_c   1.000
_cell.angle_alpha   90.00
_cell.angle_beta   90.00
_cell.angle_gamma   90.00
#
_symmetry.space_group_name_H-M   'P 1'
#
loop_
_entity.id
_entity.type
_entity.pdbx_description
1 polymer ?
#
loop_
_entity_poly.entity_id
_entity_poly.type
_entity_poly.pdbx_seq_one_letter_code
_entity_poly.pdbx_strand_id
1 'polypeptide(L)'
;MASGNMSVAALGRPFTLGMLYDARTDNLIPGLTLWDDKTLQGKISESSQRTSKSQISTSDSTESKCNLLDVEVSLKASVLGGLFEFGGSAKYLNDQKKFYNQSRVTCQYKTTTNFKQLMIEQLTMDPQHMDVIKKSSATHVVTGILYGANAFFVFDSEKVESSSVQDIQVSMHAAVNLLLVKGEAKTKVQLTEEQKTLTKNLSCTFYGDYILDRNPATFEDAVKAYEQLPQLLGEKGEKAVPVKVWLMPLKNFHSEGAELMRGIKDRLVSKAEYVLDDLKEKEIRCNDSLEETVVGQFPVIREELITFQKLCGNYGSNLKQALADKLPSIREGKEDESSLNQLFEDRDKSPFSQEKLTKWLDRKEREINIIRSCVDTMEGTKIVPNQSELDRQVLAPGVEDALCFVFTSVERGDTNLDVMADYLDFPKLGSTNEDPWYYTSDVVRKMKEKAKAFHDIAKALKNNSRFRFLIATIANKNYTGATIYHYKEGCLVSEDFSKAVLPPVEKITDRRDLIWCKSVSMLFRFKNMLH
;
A
#
# COMPACT_ATOMS: atom_id res chain seq x y z
N MET A 1 -28.75 13.03 7.32
CA MET A 1 -29.79 12.84 8.34
C MET A 1 -29.60 13.93 9.40
N ALA A 2 -30.62 14.72 9.70
CA ALA A 2 -30.63 15.73 10.77
C ALA A 2 -31.26 15.13 12.03
N SER A 3 -30.67 15.45 13.20
CA SER A 3 -31.06 15.18 14.61
C SER A 3 -32.10 14.09 14.97
N GLY A 4 -32.07 12.94 14.29
CA GLY A 4 -32.84 11.77 14.68
C GLY A 4 -32.04 10.81 15.55
N ASN A 5 -32.72 9.83 16.14
CA ASN A 5 -32.06 8.65 16.67
C ASN A 5 -31.22 8.00 15.57
N MET A 6 -30.00 7.59 15.88
CA MET A 6 -29.10 6.97 14.91
C MET A 6 -28.39 5.77 15.52
N SER A 7 -27.79 4.94 14.66
CA SER A 7 -26.91 3.86 15.09
C SER A 7 -25.55 3.95 14.41
N VAL A 8 -24.49 3.56 15.12
CA VAL A 8 -23.13 3.57 14.61
C VAL A 8 -22.40 2.28 14.96
N ALA A 9 -21.46 1.87 14.11
CA ALA A 9 -20.52 0.80 14.43
C ALA A 9 -19.57 1.27 15.56
N ALA A 10 -19.33 0.40 16.55
CA ALA A 10 -18.50 0.76 17.70
C ALA A 10 -17.01 0.88 17.34
N LEU A 11 -16.54 0.06 16.40
CA LEU A 11 -15.17 0.06 15.87
C LEU A 11 -14.07 -0.05 16.95
N GLY A 12 -14.33 -0.88 17.96
CA GLY A 12 -13.42 -1.13 19.07
C GLY A 12 -13.26 0.02 20.06
N ARG A 13 -14.10 1.07 19.95
CA ARG A 13 -14.13 2.18 20.91
C ARG A 13 -14.89 1.79 22.19
N PRO A 14 -14.48 2.27 23.38
CA PRO A 14 -15.01 1.83 24.66
C PRO A 14 -16.35 2.51 25.01
N PHE A 15 -17.44 2.12 24.33
CA PHE A 15 -18.77 2.65 24.61
C PHE A 15 -19.38 2.11 25.91
N THR A 16 -20.04 2.99 26.67
CA THR A 16 -20.89 2.64 27.82
C THR A 16 -22.26 3.31 27.71
N LEU A 17 -23.27 2.75 28.39
CA LEU A 17 -24.61 3.34 28.42
C LEU A 17 -24.59 4.67 29.18
N GLY A 18 -25.32 5.66 28.68
CA GLY A 18 -25.34 7.02 29.24
C GLY A 18 -24.13 7.88 28.87
N MET A 19 -23.13 7.33 28.18
CA MET A 19 -21.98 8.09 27.68
C MET A 19 -22.40 9.12 26.65
N LEU A 20 -21.75 10.28 26.67
CA LEU A 20 -21.99 11.34 25.70
C LEU A 20 -21.18 11.14 24.41
N TYR A 21 -21.77 11.55 23.29
CA TYR A 21 -21.23 11.40 21.94
C TYR A 21 -21.41 12.68 21.11
N ASP A 22 -20.37 13.08 20.39
CA ASP A 22 -20.46 14.16 19.41
C ASP A 22 -20.47 13.61 17.98
N ALA A 23 -21.67 13.49 17.39
CA ALA A 23 -21.87 13.05 16.01
C ALA A 23 -21.27 14.00 14.94
N ARG A 24 -20.80 15.20 15.31
CA ARG A 24 -20.09 16.07 14.37
C ARG A 24 -18.67 15.55 14.12
N THR A 25 -18.01 15.08 15.17
CA THR A 25 -16.64 14.55 15.12
C THR A 25 -16.60 13.01 15.17
N ASP A 26 -17.74 12.37 15.42
CA ASP A 26 -17.86 10.95 15.74
C ASP A 26 -17.00 10.50 16.94
N ASN A 27 -16.77 11.41 17.89
CA ASN A 27 -15.98 11.14 19.09
C ASN A 27 -16.85 10.92 20.34
N LEU A 28 -16.40 10.00 21.17
CA LEU A 28 -16.86 9.84 22.54
C LEU A 28 -16.37 11.02 23.39
N ILE A 29 -17.13 11.42 24.42
CA ILE A 29 -16.65 12.34 25.46
C ILE A 29 -16.30 11.53 26.70
N PRO A 30 -15.02 11.17 26.92
CA PRO A 30 -14.64 10.34 28.05
C PRO A 30 -14.91 11.03 29.39
N GLY A 31 -15.26 10.24 30.40
CA GLY A 31 -15.44 10.72 31.78
C GLY A 31 -16.70 11.55 32.02
N LEU A 32 -17.57 11.72 31.02
CA LEU A 32 -18.84 12.43 31.16
C LEU A 32 -20.01 11.53 30.72
N THR A 33 -20.93 11.27 31.65
CA THR A 33 -22.19 10.56 31.39
C THR A 33 -23.35 11.49 31.70
N LEU A 34 -24.47 11.29 30.99
CA LEU A 34 -25.69 12.07 31.25
C LEU A 34 -26.33 11.67 32.59
N TRP A 35 -26.31 10.38 32.92
CA TRP A 35 -26.81 9.83 34.17
C TRP A 35 -25.67 9.14 34.93
N ASP A 36 -25.68 9.25 36.24
CA ASP A 36 -24.75 8.52 37.11
C ASP A 36 -25.17 7.05 37.28
N ASP A 37 -24.22 6.22 37.74
CA ASP A 37 -24.45 4.78 37.92
C ASP A 37 -25.63 4.48 38.87
N LYS A 38 -25.83 5.34 39.87
CA LYS A 38 -26.94 5.21 40.84
C LYS A 38 -28.29 5.40 40.14
N THR A 39 -28.38 6.38 39.24
CA THR A 39 -29.60 6.67 38.49
C THR A 39 -29.89 5.57 37.47
N LEU A 40 -28.85 4.98 36.87
CA LEU A 40 -28.98 3.88 35.91
C LEU A 40 -29.32 2.53 36.57
N GLN A 41 -29.09 2.37 37.87
CA GLN A 41 -29.32 1.13 38.59
C GLN A 41 -30.78 0.68 38.48
N GLY A 42 -31.00 -0.54 37.97
CA GLY A 42 -32.34 -1.12 37.79
C GLY A 42 -33.12 -0.58 36.56
N LYS A 43 -32.53 0.35 35.78
CA LYS A 43 -33.16 0.97 34.61
C LYS A 43 -32.52 0.57 33.28
N ILE A 44 -31.77 -0.53 33.29
CA ILE A 44 -31.16 -1.13 32.11
C ILE A 44 -31.92 -2.41 31.80
N SER A 45 -32.48 -2.51 30.60
CA SER A 45 -33.00 -3.77 30.08
C SER A 45 -31.92 -4.51 29.31
N GLU A 46 -31.86 -5.82 29.49
CA GLU A 46 -30.94 -6.70 28.79
C GLU A 46 -31.72 -7.81 28.09
N SER A 47 -31.38 -8.06 26.83
CA SER A 47 -31.97 -9.12 26.02
C SER A 47 -30.88 -9.94 25.34
N SER A 48 -31.11 -11.24 25.20
CA SER A 48 -30.21 -12.12 24.46
C SER A 48 -30.34 -11.83 22.95
N GLN A 49 -29.20 -11.67 22.27
CA GLN A 49 -29.10 -11.43 20.83
C GLN A 49 -27.98 -12.30 20.27
N ARG A 50 -28.03 -13.60 20.54
CA ARG A 50 -26.95 -14.54 20.19
C ARG A 50 -27.00 -14.87 18.70
N THR A 51 -25.98 -14.45 17.96
CA THR A 51 -25.78 -14.83 16.55
C THR A 51 -24.32 -15.15 16.29
N SER A 52 -24.04 -15.99 15.29
CA SER A 52 -22.69 -16.29 14.81
C SER A 52 -22.76 -16.44 13.30
N LYS A 53 -21.89 -15.73 12.57
CA LYS A 53 -21.80 -15.76 11.12
C LYS A 53 -20.34 -15.62 10.69
N SER A 54 -19.98 -16.35 9.65
CA SER A 54 -18.71 -16.16 8.95
C SER A 54 -18.93 -15.71 7.51
N GLN A 55 -17.98 -14.93 7.00
CA GLN A 55 -18.00 -14.49 5.61
C GLN A 55 -16.59 -14.35 5.06
N ILE A 56 -16.44 -14.57 3.75
CA ILE A 56 -15.18 -14.46 3.04
C ILE A 56 -15.27 -13.28 2.09
N SER A 57 -14.25 -12.43 2.07
CA SER A 57 -14.08 -11.36 1.10
C SER A 57 -12.81 -11.59 0.29
N THR A 58 -12.90 -11.43 -1.02
CA THR A 58 -11.76 -11.34 -1.94
C THR A 58 -11.41 -9.89 -2.28
N SER A 59 -12.17 -8.92 -1.77
CA SER A 59 -11.92 -7.49 -1.97
C SER A 59 -11.29 -6.87 -0.72
N ASP A 60 -10.30 -6.01 -0.94
CA ASP A 60 -9.60 -5.24 0.09
C ASP A 60 -9.94 -3.73 0.05
N SER A 61 -10.91 -3.34 -0.78
CA SER A 61 -11.33 -1.93 -0.94
C SER A 61 -11.87 -1.35 0.37
N THR A 62 -11.78 -0.02 0.53
CA THR A 62 -12.32 0.64 1.72
C THR A 62 -13.83 0.35 1.86
N GLU A 63 -14.57 0.31 0.75
CA GLU A 63 -15.98 -0.09 0.72
C GLU A 63 -16.19 -1.48 1.31
N SER A 64 -15.45 -2.48 0.83
CA SER A 64 -15.57 -3.85 1.28
C SER A 64 -15.29 -3.95 2.79
N LYS A 65 -14.22 -3.31 3.27
CA LYS A 65 -13.85 -3.31 4.69
C LYS A 65 -14.92 -2.64 5.56
N CYS A 66 -15.44 -1.49 5.14
CA CYS A 66 -16.54 -0.80 5.83
C CYS A 66 -17.80 -1.66 5.87
N ASN A 67 -18.16 -2.35 4.79
CA ASN A 67 -19.32 -3.22 4.72
C ASN A 67 -19.19 -4.43 5.66
N LEU A 68 -18.00 -5.06 5.77
CA LEU A 68 -17.75 -6.16 6.70
C LEU A 68 -17.97 -5.74 8.18
N LEU A 69 -17.74 -4.46 8.49
CA LEU A 69 -17.87 -3.88 9.83
C LEU A 69 -19.21 -3.14 10.07
N ASP A 70 -20.17 -3.26 9.15
CA ASP A 70 -21.45 -2.53 9.15
C ASP A 70 -21.28 -0.99 9.34
N VAL A 71 -20.26 -0.41 8.72
CA VAL A 71 -20.01 1.05 8.78
C VAL A 71 -20.94 1.77 7.82
N GLU A 72 -21.90 2.51 8.37
CA GLU A 72 -22.83 3.34 7.59
C GLU A 72 -22.13 4.55 6.95
N VAL A 73 -22.75 5.13 5.91
CA VAL A 73 -22.15 6.19 5.06
C VAL A 73 -21.68 7.41 5.86
N SER A 74 -22.45 7.84 6.86
CA SER A 74 -22.08 8.98 7.71
C SER A 74 -20.78 8.71 8.47
N LEU A 75 -20.66 7.54 9.08
CA LEU A 75 -19.46 7.13 9.82
C LEU A 75 -18.29 6.84 8.88
N LYS A 76 -18.55 6.33 7.66
CA LYS A 76 -17.54 6.09 6.63
C LYS A 76 -16.76 7.36 6.29
N ALA A 77 -17.43 8.52 6.20
CA ALA A 77 -16.75 9.80 6.00
C ALA A 77 -15.71 10.07 7.10
N SER A 78 -16.05 9.77 8.34
CA SER A 78 -15.16 9.96 9.50
C SER A 78 -14.03 8.94 9.55
N VAL A 79 -14.28 7.70 9.10
CA VAL A 79 -13.25 6.68 8.88
C VAL A 79 -12.23 7.16 7.85
N LEU A 80 -12.70 7.70 6.72
CA LEU A 80 -11.85 8.23 5.65
C LEU A 80 -11.02 9.42 6.11
N GLY A 81 -11.61 10.35 6.87
CA GLY A 81 -10.90 11.48 7.48
C GLY A 81 -10.01 11.10 8.69
N GLY A 82 -10.16 9.90 9.25
CA GLY A 82 -9.46 9.47 10.46
C GLY A 82 -9.75 10.31 11.69
N LEU A 83 -11.03 10.65 11.91
CA LEU A 83 -11.46 11.51 13.02
C LEU A 83 -11.34 10.83 14.40
N PHE A 84 -11.15 9.52 14.43
CA PHE A 84 -10.98 8.72 15.64
C PHE A 84 -10.11 7.50 15.37
N GLU A 85 -9.54 6.94 16.44
CA GLU A 85 -8.71 5.74 16.37
C GLU A 85 -9.55 4.45 16.41
N PHE A 86 -9.11 3.44 15.67
CA PHE A 86 -9.74 2.12 15.66
C PHE A 86 -9.16 1.21 16.76
N GLY A 87 -10.04 0.53 17.49
CA GLY A 87 -9.69 -0.49 18.47
C GLY A 87 -9.91 -1.91 17.94
N GLY A 88 -9.31 -2.89 18.62
CA GLY A 88 -9.60 -4.31 18.42
C GLY A 88 -9.60 -4.76 16.95
N SER A 89 -10.67 -5.44 16.56
CA SER A 89 -10.90 -5.94 15.20
C SER A 89 -10.96 -4.85 14.13
N ALA A 90 -11.40 -3.63 14.48
CA ALA A 90 -11.53 -2.53 13.53
C ALA A 90 -10.20 -1.97 13.03
N LYS A 91 -9.07 -2.34 13.66
CA LYS A 91 -7.73 -2.07 13.12
C LYS A 91 -7.53 -2.66 11.71
N TYR A 92 -8.32 -3.67 11.33
CA TYR A 92 -8.42 -4.17 9.96
C TYR A 92 -8.69 -3.06 8.91
N LEU A 93 -9.37 -1.96 9.26
CA LEU A 93 -9.59 -0.82 8.36
C LEU A 93 -8.28 -0.12 7.94
N ASN A 94 -7.24 -0.19 8.78
CA ASN A 94 -5.93 0.38 8.48
C ASN A 94 -5.01 -0.59 7.74
N ASP A 95 -5.33 -1.89 7.74
CA ASP A 95 -4.57 -2.89 7.02
C ASP A 95 -4.67 -2.65 5.52
N GLN A 96 -3.58 -2.82 4.78
CA GLN A 96 -3.54 -2.64 3.34
C GLN A 96 -2.65 -3.71 2.72
N LYS A 97 -2.97 -4.10 1.49
CA LYS A 97 -2.08 -4.93 0.67
C LYS A 97 -0.72 -4.23 0.51
N LYS A 98 0.34 -5.03 0.50
CA LYS A 98 1.69 -4.52 0.27
C LYS A 98 1.97 -4.30 -1.22
N PHE A 99 1.47 -5.21 -2.06
CA PHE A 99 1.76 -5.28 -3.48
C PHE A 99 0.47 -5.28 -4.32
N TYR A 100 0.55 -4.74 -5.53
CA TYR A 100 -0.60 -4.71 -6.44
C TYR A 100 -0.84 -6.13 -6.94
N ASN A 101 0.24 -6.77 -7.41
CA ASN A 101 0.29 -8.18 -7.79
C ASN A 101 0.46 -9.12 -6.59
N GLN A 102 -0.48 -9.05 -5.65
CA GLN A 102 -0.62 -9.95 -4.51
C GLN A 102 -2.08 -10.35 -4.37
N SER A 103 -2.34 -11.62 -4.11
CA SER A 103 -3.69 -12.11 -3.86
C SER A 103 -3.99 -12.05 -2.36
N ARG A 104 -5.17 -11.53 -2.03
CA ARG A 104 -5.66 -11.43 -0.65
C ARG A 104 -7.05 -12.05 -0.54
N VAL A 105 -7.27 -12.79 0.54
CA VAL A 105 -8.58 -13.31 0.95
C VAL A 105 -8.74 -13.09 2.45
N THR A 106 -9.81 -12.42 2.85
CA THR A 106 -10.11 -12.15 4.26
C THR A 106 -11.28 -13.03 4.71
N CYS A 107 -11.08 -13.79 5.79
CA CYS A 107 -12.16 -14.48 6.49
C CYS A 107 -12.57 -13.68 7.72
N GLN A 108 -13.84 -13.30 7.81
CA GLN A 108 -14.41 -12.69 9.01
C GLN A 108 -15.25 -13.71 9.77
N TYR A 109 -15.02 -13.78 11.08
CA TYR A 109 -15.93 -14.36 12.06
C TYR A 109 -16.60 -13.22 12.84
N LYS A 110 -17.93 -13.25 12.92
CA LYS A 110 -18.74 -12.23 13.59
C LYS A 110 -19.75 -12.90 14.50
N THR A 111 -19.78 -12.48 15.76
CA THR A 111 -20.77 -12.96 16.73
C THR A 111 -21.33 -11.81 17.56
N THR A 112 -22.59 -11.93 17.94
CA THR A 112 -23.29 -11.04 18.86
C THR A 112 -23.80 -11.86 20.05
N THR A 113 -23.90 -11.25 21.23
CA THR A 113 -24.24 -11.95 22.48
C THR A 113 -25.53 -11.42 23.08
N ASN A 114 -25.58 -10.13 23.39
CA ASN A 114 -26.64 -9.50 24.17
C ASN A 114 -26.76 -8.03 23.78
N PHE A 115 -27.96 -7.51 23.94
CA PHE A 115 -28.28 -6.11 23.74
C PHE A 115 -28.71 -5.50 25.07
N LYS A 116 -28.04 -4.41 25.46
CA LYS A 116 -28.38 -3.64 26.66
C LYS A 116 -28.89 -2.27 26.24
N GLN A 117 -29.97 -1.80 26.84
CA GLN A 117 -30.52 -0.48 26.57
C GLN A 117 -31.08 0.19 27.82
N LEU A 118 -31.07 1.52 27.82
CA LEU A 118 -31.67 2.35 28.85
C LEU A 118 -33.19 2.37 28.72
N MET A 119 -33.90 2.18 29.83
CA MET A 119 -35.34 2.40 29.93
C MET A 119 -35.60 3.92 30.08
N ILE A 120 -35.52 4.64 28.95
CA ILE A 120 -35.58 6.11 28.91
C ILE A 120 -36.81 6.67 29.64
N GLU A 121 -37.97 6.02 29.51
CA GLU A 121 -39.22 6.43 30.17
C GLU A 121 -39.18 6.39 31.71
N GLN A 122 -38.23 5.64 32.28
CA GLN A 122 -38.04 5.51 33.73
C GLN A 122 -36.91 6.40 34.28
N LEU A 123 -36.20 7.12 33.39
CA LEU A 123 -35.12 8.03 33.76
C LEU A 123 -35.67 9.44 34.02
N THR A 124 -35.18 10.06 35.09
CA THR A 124 -35.54 11.43 35.48
C THR A 124 -34.44 12.40 35.07
N MET A 125 -34.84 13.63 34.72
CA MET A 125 -33.93 14.71 34.36
C MET A 125 -33.93 15.76 35.48
N ASP A 126 -32.85 15.81 36.25
CA ASP A 126 -32.63 16.79 37.30
C ASP A 126 -31.78 17.96 36.77
N PRO A 127 -31.75 19.12 37.46
CA PRO A 127 -30.98 20.29 37.01
C PRO A 127 -29.49 20.00 36.74
N GLN A 128 -28.88 19.07 37.46
CA GLN A 128 -27.47 18.67 37.24
C GLN A 128 -27.27 17.99 35.88
N HIS A 129 -28.22 17.17 35.42
CA HIS A 129 -28.18 16.55 34.09
C HIS A 129 -28.33 17.59 32.97
N MET A 130 -29.13 18.64 33.20
CA MET A 130 -29.26 19.75 32.26
C MET A 130 -27.94 20.54 32.14
N ASP A 131 -27.26 20.77 33.26
CA ASP A 131 -25.94 21.40 33.28
C ASP A 131 -24.91 20.61 32.47
N VAL A 132 -24.94 19.27 32.54
CA VAL A 132 -24.10 18.39 31.72
C VAL A 132 -24.36 18.64 30.23
N ILE A 133 -25.62 18.69 29.80
CA ILE A 133 -25.98 18.96 28.41
C ILE A 133 -25.45 20.32 27.96
N LYS A 134 -25.70 21.39 28.75
CA LYS A 134 -25.30 22.76 28.42
C LYS A 134 -23.79 22.96 28.36
N LYS A 135 -23.04 22.30 29.24
CA LYS A 135 -21.57 22.44 29.34
C LYS A 135 -20.83 21.52 28.38
N SER A 136 -21.47 20.45 27.90
CA SER A 136 -20.86 19.52 26.96
C SER A 136 -20.96 20.00 25.51
N SER A 137 -20.03 19.55 24.67
CA SER A 137 -20.13 19.68 23.21
C SER A 137 -20.87 18.50 22.56
N ALA A 138 -21.44 17.59 23.35
CA ALA A 138 -22.09 16.40 22.81
C ALA A 138 -23.39 16.74 22.09
N THR A 139 -23.69 15.94 21.09
CA THR A 139 -24.96 16.03 20.36
C THR A 139 -25.90 14.89 20.72
N HIS A 140 -25.37 13.77 21.20
CA HIS A 140 -26.12 12.55 21.50
C HIS A 140 -25.68 11.91 22.82
N VAL A 141 -26.54 11.06 23.37
CA VAL A 141 -26.25 10.13 24.47
C VAL A 141 -26.43 8.69 24.00
N VAL A 142 -25.60 7.79 24.50
CA VAL A 142 -25.67 6.35 24.22
C VAL A 142 -26.82 5.73 24.99
N THR A 143 -27.81 5.20 24.28
CA THR A 143 -29.03 4.62 24.87
C THR A 143 -29.13 3.11 24.69
N GLY A 144 -28.41 2.53 23.74
CA GLY A 144 -28.39 1.10 23.50
C GLY A 144 -27.05 0.62 22.96
N ILE A 145 -26.63 -0.58 23.35
CA ILE A 145 -25.38 -1.20 22.90
C ILE A 145 -25.65 -2.68 22.63
N LEU A 146 -25.33 -3.11 21.42
CA LEU A 146 -25.20 -4.52 21.06
C LEU A 146 -23.76 -4.95 21.32
N TYR A 147 -23.61 -5.99 22.12
CA TYR A 147 -22.32 -6.59 22.45
C TYR A 147 -22.06 -7.82 21.58
N GLY A 148 -20.80 -8.04 21.29
CA GLY A 148 -20.33 -9.14 20.45
C GLY A 148 -18.81 -9.13 20.30
N ALA A 149 -18.33 -9.74 19.24
CA ALA A 149 -16.92 -9.66 18.84
C ALA A 149 -16.76 -10.00 17.36
N ASN A 150 -15.81 -9.34 16.72
CA ASN A 150 -15.36 -9.69 15.37
C ASN A 150 -13.93 -10.24 15.40
N ALA A 151 -13.61 -11.07 14.42
CA ALA A 151 -12.27 -11.51 14.11
C ALA A 151 -12.09 -11.54 12.59
N PHE A 152 -10.95 -11.03 12.12
CA PHE A 152 -10.53 -11.04 10.73
C PHE A 152 -9.22 -11.82 10.62
N PHE A 153 -9.23 -12.81 9.73
CA PHE A 153 -8.05 -13.55 9.30
C PHE A 153 -7.75 -13.10 7.87
N VAL A 154 -6.73 -12.25 7.72
CA VAL A 154 -6.29 -11.70 6.44
C VAL A 154 -5.22 -12.62 5.89
N PHE A 155 -5.54 -13.36 4.82
CA PHE A 155 -4.59 -14.24 4.15
C PHE A 155 -3.99 -13.54 2.94
N ASP A 156 -2.67 -13.49 2.88
CA ASP A 156 -1.91 -12.88 1.79
C ASP A 156 -0.99 -13.91 1.13
N SER A 157 -0.97 -13.91 -0.21
CA SER A 157 0.09 -14.55 -0.98
C SER A 157 1.37 -13.72 -0.96
N GLU A 158 2.46 -14.32 -1.44
CA GLU A 158 3.64 -13.56 -1.88
C GLU A 158 3.30 -12.69 -3.12
N LYS A 159 4.25 -11.85 -3.55
CA LYS A 159 4.16 -11.14 -4.84
C LYS A 159 4.17 -12.19 -5.96
N VAL A 160 3.23 -12.09 -6.88
CA VAL A 160 3.03 -13.03 -7.99
C VAL A 160 3.07 -12.29 -9.32
N GLU A 161 3.07 -13.02 -10.43
CA GLU A 161 2.89 -12.40 -11.74
C GLU A 161 1.46 -11.84 -11.87
N SER A 162 1.32 -10.71 -12.58
CA SER A 162 0.02 -10.05 -12.77
C SER A 162 -1.04 -10.96 -13.40
N SER A 163 -0.63 -11.86 -14.29
CA SER A 163 -1.49 -12.87 -14.93
C SER A 163 -2.02 -13.93 -13.95
N SER A 164 -1.31 -14.18 -12.85
CA SER A 164 -1.63 -15.24 -11.88
C SER A 164 -2.43 -14.76 -10.67
N VAL A 165 -2.56 -13.44 -10.47
CA VAL A 165 -3.25 -12.86 -9.30
C VAL A 165 -4.66 -13.43 -9.13
N GLN A 166 -5.43 -13.51 -10.21
CA GLN A 166 -6.81 -14.00 -10.17
C GLN A 166 -6.89 -15.49 -9.83
N ASP A 167 -6.09 -16.32 -10.50
CA ASP A 167 -6.10 -17.78 -10.30
C ASP A 167 -5.67 -18.18 -8.88
N ILE A 168 -4.65 -17.48 -8.36
CA ILE A 168 -4.21 -17.65 -6.97
C ILE A 168 -5.29 -17.20 -6.00
N GLN A 169 -5.99 -16.08 -6.27
CA GLN A 169 -7.08 -15.62 -5.41
C GLN A 169 -8.25 -16.60 -5.38
N VAL A 170 -8.64 -17.19 -6.53
CA VAL A 170 -9.68 -18.24 -6.58
C VAL A 170 -9.26 -19.45 -5.76
N SER A 171 -8.00 -19.87 -5.87
CA SER A 171 -7.45 -21.01 -5.14
C SER A 171 -7.40 -20.75 -3.62
N MET A 172 -7.00 -19.53 -3.23
CA MET A 172 -7.02 -19.08 -1.83
C MET A 172 -8.45 -19.07 -1.27
N HIS A 173 -9.41 -18.54 -2.02
CA HIS A 173 -10.82 -18.51 -1.61
C HIS A 173 -11.33 -19.93 -1.36
N ALA A 174 -11.02 -20.89 -2.23
CA ALA A 174 -11.39 -22.29 -2.05
C ALA A 174 -10.76 -22.90 -0.77
N ALA A 175 -9.48 -22.62 -0.50
CA ALA A 175 -8.79 -23.08 0.70
C ALA A 175 -9.38 -22.48 2.00
N VAL A 176 -9.65 -21.17 2.01
CA VAL A 176 -10.25 -20.47 3.15
C VAL A 176 -11.71 -20.90 3.38
N ASN A 177 -12.47 -21.18 2.33
CA ASN A 177 -13.81 -21.75 2.48
C ASN A 177 -13.76 -23.14 3.12
N LEU A 178 -12.73 -23.93 2.82
CA LEU A 178 -12.53 -25.21 3.48
C LEU A 178 -12.18 -25.07 4.97
N LEU A 179 -11.47 -24.01 5.37
CA LEU A 179 -11.24 -23.67 6.79
C LEU A 179 -12.56 -23.50 7.54
N LEU A 180 -13.53 -22.77 6.97
CA LEU A 180 -14.86 -22.60 7.58
C LEU A 180 -15.58 -23.93 7.79
N VAL A 181 -15.61 -24.78 6.74
CA VAL A 181 -16.24 -26.10 6.80
C VAL A 181 -15.58 -27.00 7.86
N LYS A 182 -14.25 -26.95 7.99
CA LYS A 182 -13.52 -27.69 9.03
C LYS A 182 -13.85 -27.17 10.43
N GLY A 183 -13.79 -25.86 10.62
CA GLY A 183 -14.00 -25.21 11.92
C GLY A 183 -15.43 -25.36 12.44
N GLU A 184 -16.44 -25.29 11.56
CA GLU A 184 -17.84 -25.38 11.95
C GLU A 184 -18.32 -26.83 12.14
N ALA A 185 -17.91 -27.76 11.26
CA ALA A 185 -18.45 -29.12 11.24
C ALA A 185 -17.50 -30.20 11.78
N LYS A 186 -16.26 -29.85 12.19
CA LYS A 186 -15.20 -30.79 12.62
C LYS A 186 -15.04 -31.98 11.64
N THR A 187 -15.23 -31.72 10.34
CA THR A 187 -15.24 -32.74 9.29
C THR A 187 -13.83 -33.11 8.84
N LYS A 188 -13.65 -34.36 8.36
CA LYS A 188 -12.37 -34.87 7.83
C LYS A 188 -12.07 -34.42 6.38
N VAL A 189 -12.61 -33.29 5.92
CA VAL A 189 -12.35 -32.84 4.55
C VAL A 189 -10.89 -32.43 4.44
N GLN A 190 -10.15 -32.99 3.49
CA GLN A 190 -8.72 -32.73 3.34
C GLN A 190 -8.47 -31.70 2.24
N LEU A 191 -7.40 -30.90 2.40
CA LEU A 191 -6.88 -30.06 1.33
C LEU A 191 -6.32 -30.98 0.22
N THR A 192 -6.50 -30.60 -1.04
CA THR A 192 -5.76 -31.23 -2.15
C THR A 192 -4.26 -30.96 -2.03
N GLU A 193 -3.40 -31.71 -2.72
CA GLU A 193 -1.95 -31.46 -2.69
C GLU A 193 -1.57 -30.06 -3.21
N GLU A 194 -2.30 -29.57 -4.21
CA GLU A 194 -2.18 -28.19 -4.71
C GLU A 194 -2.53 -27.17 -3.63
N GLN A 195 -3.66 -27.36 -2.93
CA GLN A 195 -4.07 -26.48 -1.85
C GLN A 195 -3.13 -26.53 -0.65
N LYS A 196 -2.56 -27.70 -0.33
CA LYS A 196 -1.52 -27.84 0.71
C LYS A 196 -0.25 -27.06 0.35
N THR A 197 0.12 -27.07 -0.93
CA THR A 197 1.28 -26.31 -1.39
C THR A 197 1.01 -24.82 -1.33
N LEU A 198 -0.16 -24.38 -1.78
CA LEU A 198 -0.58 -22.98 -1.70
C LEU A 198 -0.60 -22.46 -0.25
N THR A 199 -1.30 -23.16 0.65
CA THR A 199 -1.53 -22.72 2.04
C THR A 199 -0.25 -22.58 2.86
N LYS A 200 0.81 -23.33 2.54
CA LYS A 200 2.14 -23.18 3.16
C LYS A 200 2.82 -21.85 2.84
N ASN A 201 2.50 -21.25 1.69
CA ASN A 201 3.07 -20.00 1.22
C ASN A 201 2.17 -18.79 1.54
N LEU A 202 1.05 -19.01 2.24
CA LEU A 202 0.18 -17.93 2.70
C LEU A 202 0.65 -17.43 4.06
N SER A 203 0.69 -16.12 4.21
CA SER A 203 0.75 -15.49 5.52
C SER A 203 -0.65 -15.22 6.05
N CYS A 204 -0.82 -15.22 7.38
CA CYS A 204 -2.05 -14.81 8.04
C CYS A 204 -1.78 -13.64 8.98
N THR A 205 -2.58 -12.58 8.87
CA THR A 205 -2.60 -11.47 9.84
C THR A 205 -3.95 -11.45 10.54
N PHE A 206 -3.94 -11.42 11.87
CA PHE A 206 -5.14 -11.46 12.70
C PHE A 206 -5.51 -10.10 13.28
N TYR A 207 -6.76 -9.70 13.11
CA TYR A 207 -7.37 -8.54 13.77
C TYR A 207 -8.65 -8.99 14.46
N GLY A 208 -8.71 -8.97 15.79
CA GLY A 208 -9.89 -9.45 16.50
C GLY A 208 -10.12 -8.78 17.84
N ASP A 209 -11.36 -8.93 18.32
CA ASP A 209 -11.78 -8.52 19.67
C ASP A 209 -11.56 -9.64 20.70
N TYR A 210 -10.73 -10.63 20.35
CA TYR A 210 -10.43 -11.81 21.14
C TYR A 210 -9.02 -11.72 21.70
N ILE A 211 -8.85 -12.15 22.94
CA ILE A 211 -7.52 -12.36 23.53
C ILE A 211 -7.12 -13.80 23.22
N LEU A 212 -6.16 -13.96 22.30
CA LEU A 212 -5.55 -15.24 21.96
C LEU A 212 -4.20 -15.37 22.68
N ASP A 213 -3.82 -16.60 23.06
CA ASP A 213 -2.49 -16.87 23.61
C ASP A 213 -1.38 -16.54 22.60
N ARG A 214 -1.66 -16.79 21.32
CA ARG A 214 -0.77 -16.45 20.20
C ARG A 214 -1.62 -16.09 18.97
N ASN A 215 -1.29 -14.98 18.33
CA ASN A 215 -1.93 -14.61 17.06
C ASN A 215 -1.49 -15.57 15.95
N PRO A 216 -2.43 -16.02 15.08
CA PRO A 216 -2.09 -16.90 13.98
C PRO A 216 -1.25 -16.16 12.93
N ALA A 217 -0.23 -16.85 12.41
CA ALA A 217 0.65 -16.35 11.36
C ALA A 217 0.62 -17.22 10.09
N THR A 218 0.09 -18.44 10.18
CA THR A 218 -0.04 -19.40 9.07
C THR A 218 -1.49 -19.83 8.88
N PHE A 219 -1.76 -20.52 7.78
CA PHE A 219 -3.08 -21.10 7.53
C PHE A 219 -3.49 -22.11 8.62
N GLU A 220 -2.60 -23.00 9.05
CA GLU A 220 -2.90 -23.98 10.10
C GLU A 220 -3.15 -23.35 11.46
N ASP A 221 -2.41 -22.29 11.81
CA ASP A 221 -2.64 -21.55 13.04
C ASP A 221 -4.01 -20.85 13.00
N ALA A 222 -4.39 -20.30 11.85
CA ALA A 222 -5.69 -19.68 11.65
C ALA A 222 -6.85 -20.67 11.82
N VAL A 223 -6.73 -21.91 11.32
CA VAL A 223 -7.73 -22.97 11.54
C VAL A 223 -7.92 -23.24 13.03
N LYS A 224 -6.82 -23.42 13.78
CA LYS A 224 -6.88 -23.68 15.23
C LYS A 224 -7.47 -22.51 16.00
N ALA A 225 -7.08 -21.29 15.66
CA ALA A 225 -7.60 -20.09 16.29
C ALA A 225 -9.11 -19.94 16.01
N TYR A 226 -9.55 -20.17 14.77
CA TYR A 226 -10.95 -20.11 14.38
C TYR A 226 -11.82 -21.10 15.19
N GLU A 227 -11.37 -22.34 15.36
CA GLU A 227 -12.07 -23.37 16.15
C GLU A 227 -12.29 -22.97 17.62
N GLN A 228 -11.44 -22.12 18.17
CA GLN A 228 -11.49 -21.68 19.56
C GLN A 228 -12.41 -20.47 19.76
N LEU A 229 -12.61 -19.61 18.74
CA LEU A 229 -13.34 -18.34 18.87
C LEU A 229 -14.70 -18.45 19.59
N PRO A 230 -15.58 -19.44 19.29
CA PRO A 230 -16.89 -19.51 19.94
C PRO A 230 -16.84 -19.66 21.46
N GLN A 231 -15.74 -20.20 22.01
CA GLN A 231 -15.58 -20.47 23.44
C GLN A 231 -14.93 -19.29 24.18
N LEU A 232 -14.31 -18.36 23.45
CA LEU A 232 -13.46 -17.33 24.04
C LEU A 232 -14.24 -16.15 24.63
N LEU A 233 -15.52 -15.98 24.30
CA LEU A 233 -16.36 -14.91 24.86
C LEU A 233 -16.90 -15.19 26.27
N GLY A 234 -16.74 -16.43 26.76
CA GLY A 234 -17.34 -16.89 28.01
C GLY A 234 -18.81 -17.31 27.86
N GLU A 235 -19.33 -18.06 28.83
CA GLU A 235 -20.66 -18.72 28.74
C GLU A 235 -21.81 -17.71 28.56
N LYS A 236 -21.65 -16.51 29.12
CA LYS A 236 -22.63 -15.42 29.03
C LYS A 236 -22.17 -14.28 28.12
N GLY A 237 -21.02 -14.42 27.46
CA GLY A 237 -20.44 -13.35 26.67
C GLY A 237 -19.77 -12.28 27.54
N GLU A 238 -19.22 -12.64 28.71
CA GLU A 238 -18.62 -11.67 29.64
C GLU A 238 -17.45 -10.89 29.05
N LYS A 239 -16.80 -11.43 28.00
CA LYS A 239 -15.70 -10.79 27.29
C LYS A 239 -16.13 -10.10 25.99
N ALA A 240 -17.43 -10.02 25.71
CA ALA A 240 -17.94 -9.33 24.54
C ALA A 240 -17.72 -7.82 24.64
N VAL A 241 -17.42 -7.20 23.51
CA VAL A 241 -17.20 -5.75 23.37
C VAL A 241 -18.39 -5.10 22.64
N PRO A 242 -18.58 -3.78 22.76
CA PRO A 242 -19.55 -3.06 21.93
C PRO A 242 -19.25 -3.29 20.44
N VAL A 243 -20.26 -3.69 19.66
CA VAL A 243 -20.15 -3.84 18.19
C VAL A 243 -21.04 -2.84 17.44
N LYS A 244 -22.22 -2.53 17.98
CA LYS A 244 -23.16 -1.52 17.43
C LYS A 244 -23.79 -0.72 18.56
N VAL A 245 -23.98 0.57 18.34
CA VAL A 245 -24.42 1.54 19.35
C VAL A 245 -25.59 2.35 18.83
N TRP A 246 -26.58 2.59 19.69
CA TRP A 246 -27.73 3.43 19.45
C TRP A 246 -27.60 4.73 20.23
N LEU A 247 -27.85 5.83 19.53
CA LEU A 247 -27.61 7.18 19.99
C LEU A 247 -28.92 7.97 19.93
N MET A 248 -29.26 8.65 21.03
CA MET A 248 -30.42 9.54 21.12
C MET A 248 -29.94 11.00 21.19
N PRO A 249 -30.52 11.91 20.38
CA PRO A 249 -30.16 13.33 20.43
C PRO A 249 -30.37 13.94 21.82
N LEU A 250 -29.42 14.74 22.29
CA LEU A 250 -29.56 15.46 23.57
C LEU A 250 -30.68 16.51 23.56
N LYS A 251 -31.05 17.00 22.37
CA LYS A 251 -32.20 17.89 22.17
C LYS A 251 -33.54 17.28 22.60
N ASN A 252 -33.64 15.96 22.67
CA ASN A 252 -34.83 15.29 23.19
C ASN A 252 -35.00 15.50 24.71
N PHE A 253 -33.91 15.85 25.42
CA PHE A 253 -33.90 16.07 26.86
C PHE A 253 -33.83 17.56 27.23
N HIS A 254 -33.10 18.38 26.46
CA HIS A 254 -32.97 19.81 26.71
C HIS A 254 -32.71 20.61 25.43
N SER A 255 -33.40 21.74 25.24
CA SER A 255 -33.37 22.55 24.01
C SER A 255 -32.00 23.14 23.67
N GLU A 256 -31.18 23.45 24.68
CA GLU A 256 -29.80 23.95 24.53
C GLU A 256 -28.77 22.86 24.15
N GLY A 257 -29.17 21.60 23.98
CA GLY A 257 -28.25 20.55 23.52
C GLY A 257 -27.70 20.83 22.12
N ALA A 258 -26.42 20.59 21.91
CA ALA A 258 -25.81 20.74 20.59
C ALA A 258 -26.44 19.78 19.57
N GLU A 259 -26.42 20.15 18.29
CA GLU A 259 -27.11 19.42 17.24
C GLU A 259 -26.18 19.06 16.07
N LEU A 260 -26.45 17.90 15.47
CA LEU A 260 -25.96 17.56 14.13
C LEU A 260 -26.84 18.27 13.09
N MET A 261 -26.38 19.42 12.59
CA MET A 261 -27.14 20.29 11.69
C MET A 261 -27.25 19.73 10.27
N ARG A 262 -26.16 19.11 9.77
CA ARG A 262 -26.09 18.58 8.41
C ARG A 262 -25.41 17.21 8.38
N GLY A 263 -25.90 16.35 7.48
CA GLY A 263 -25.18 15.14 7.08
C GLY A 263 -24.27 15.44 5.88
N ILE A 264 -23.40 14.49 5.55
CA ILE A 264 -22.60 14.53 4.32
C ILE A 264 -23.31 13.68 3.26
N LYS A 265 -23.52 14.24 2.07
CA LYS A 265 -24.12 13.50 0.95
C LYS A 265 -23.27 12.30 0.54
N ASP A 266 -23.92 11.16 0.34
CA ASP A 266 -23.29 9.89 -0.04
C ASP A 266 -22.33 10.02 -1.23
N ARG A 267 -22.72 10.78 -2.26
CA ARG A 267 -21.88 11.05 -3.44
C ARG A 267 -20.51 11.66 -3.09
N LEU A 268 -20.44 12.49 -2.05
CA LEU A 268 -19.20 13.13 -1.60
C LEU A 268 -18.35 12.16 -0.81
N VAL A 269 -18.98 11.29 -0.02
CA VAL A 269 -18.29 10.21 0.70
C VAL A 269 -17.68 9.23 -0.29
N SER A 270 -18.42 8.82 -1.33
CA SER A 270 -17.90 7.98 -2.41
C SER A 270 -16.75 8.67 -3.18
N LYS A 271 -16.82 9.99 -3.38
CA LYS A 271 -15.72 10.74 -4.03
C LYS A 271 -14.47 10.79 -3.15
N ALA A 272 -14.63 11.01 -1.83
CA ALA A 272 -13.53 10.97 -0.87
C ALA A 272 -12.84 9.60 -0.84
N GLU A 273 -13.64 8.54 -0.80
CA GLU A 273 -13.16 7.16 -0.87
C GLU A 273 -12.40 6.90 -2.16
N TYR A 274 -13.01 7.20 -3.32
CA TYR A 274 -12.39 6.98 -4.62
C TYR A 274 -11.02 7.64 -4.72
N VAL A 275 -10.91 8.89 -4.27
CA VAL A 275 -9.66 9.63 -4.31
C VAL A 275 -8.59 9.01 -3.40
N LEU A 276 -8.96 8.64 -2.17
CA LEU A 276 -8.02 8.03 -1.22
C LEU A 276 -7.60 6.62 -1.65
N ASP A 277 -8.51 5.83 -2.20
CA ASP A 277 -8.21 4.48 -2.68
C ASP A 277 -7.37 4.52 -3.97
N ASP A 278 -7.58 5.48 -4.87
CA ASP A 278 -6.71 5.67 -6.05
C ASP A 278 -5.27 6.01 -5.65
N LEU A 279 -5.06 6.87 -4.64
CA LEU A 279 -3.71 7.17 -4.13
C LEU A 279 -3.03 5.92 -3.54
N LYS A 280 -3.74 5.16 -2.69
CA LYS A 280 -3.24 3.89 -2.14
C LYS A 280 -2.89 2.91 -3.25
N GLU A 281 -3.73 2.79 -4.28
CA GLU A 281 -3.44 1.93 -5.43
C GLU A 281 -2.11 2.34 -6.11
N LYS A 282 -1.85 3.64 -6.29
CA LYS A 282 -0.58 4.11 -6.89
C LYS A 282 0.62 3.79 -6.02
N GLU A 283 0.50 3.90 -4.70
CA GLU A 283 1.56 3.50 -3.76
C GLU A 283 1.83 1.99 -3.82
N ILE A 284 0.78 1.19 -3.84
CA ILE A 284 0.87 -0.28 -3.89
C ILE A 284 1.41 -0.75 -5.25
N ARG A 285 1.06 -0.08 -6.36
CA ARG A 285 1.65 -0.31 -7.70
C ARG A 285 3.14 0.09 -7.74
N CYS A 286 3.52 1.18 -7.07
CA CYS A 286 4.92 1.58 -6.94
C CYS A 286 5.74 0.51 -6.19
N ASN A 287 5.17 -0.11 -5.15
CA ASN A 287 5.83 -1.20 -4.41
C ASN A 287 6.19 -2.40 -5.29
N ASP A 288 5.35 -2.73 -6.29
CA ASP A 288 5.67 -3.81 -7.23
C ASP A 288 6.96 -3.51 -7.99
N SER A 289 7.13 -2.27 -8.46
CA SER A 289 8.36 -1.83 -9.14
C SER A 289 9.56 -1.78 -8.19
N LEU A 290 9.37 -1.37 -6.94
CA LEU A 290 10.44 -1.34 -5.93
C LEU A 290 10.98 -2.73 -5.60
N GLU A 291 10.17 -3.79 -5.73
CA GLU A 291 10.60 -5.18 -5.55
C GLU A 291 11.17 -5.84 -6.80
N GLU A 292 11.31 -5.12 -7.91
CA GLU A 292 12.01 -5.68 -9.07
C GLU A 292 13.51 -5.79 -8.76
N THR A 293 14.09 -6.98 -9.00
CA THR A 293 15.52 -7.23 -8.74
C THR A 293 16.44 -6.22 -9.44
N VAL A 294 16.09 -5.82 -10.67
CA VAL A 294 16.83 -4.80 -11.42
C VAL A 294 16.79 -3.45 -10.71
N VAL A 295 15.67 -3.04 -10.11
CA VAL A 295 15.57 -1.75 -9.40
C VAL A 295 16.47 -1.74 -8.17
N GLY A 296 16.61 -2.87 -7.48
CA GLY A 296 17.55 -3.02 -6.37
C GLY A 296 19.02 -2.77 -6.73
N GLN A 297 19.39 -2.90 -8.02
CA GLN A 297 20.75 -2.71 -8.51
C GLN A 297 21.01 -1.31 -9.10
N PHE A 298 19.96 -0.50 -9.26
CA PHE A 298 20.02 0.84 -9.87
C PHE A 298 19.52 1.89 -8.86
N PRO A 299 20.40 2.44 -8.00
CA PRO A 299 20.01 3.31 -6.89
C PRO A 299 19.21 4.55 -7.31
N VAL A 300 19.52 5.10 -8.49
CA VAL A 300 18.84 6.29 -9.04
C VAL A 300 17.34 6.04 -9.23
N ILE A 301 16.99 4.95 -9.93
CA ILE A 301 15.58 4.59 -10.18
C ILE A 301 14.86 4.26 -8.88
N ARG A 302 15.56 3.59 -7.96
CA ARG A 302 15.03 3.27 -6.63
C ARG A 302 14.73 4.53 -5.82
N GLU A 303 15.61 5.54 -5.87
CA GLU A 303 15.41 6.84 -5.19
C GLU A 303 14.16 7.56 -5.71
N GLU A 304 13.95 7.55 -7.03
CA GLU A 304 12.78 8.16 -7.67
C GLU A 304 11.46 7.47 -7.28
N LEU A 305 11.41 6.13 -7.32
CA LEU A 305 10.24 5.36 -6.89
C LEU A 305 9.91 5.59 -5.40
N ILE A 306 10.92 5.62 -4.53
CA ILE A 306 10.74 5.95 -3.10
C ILE A 306 10.21 7.38 -2.93
N THR A 307 10.72 8.31 -3.72
CA THR A 307 10.28 9.72 -3.66
C THR A 307 8.83 9.85 -4.11
N PHE A 308 8.44 9.19 -5.20
CA PHE A 308 7.04 9.10 -5.63
C PHE A 308 6.13 8.54 -4.53
N GLN A 309 6.52 7.42 -3.91
CA GLN A 309 5.76 6.82 -2.82
C GLN A 309 5.58 7.79 -1.64
N LYS A 310 6.64 8.47 -1.21
CA LYS A 310 6.58 9.46 -0.12
C LYS A 310 5.67 10.63 -0.46
N LEU A 311 5.76 11.14 -1.68
CA LEU A 311 4.93 12.26 -2.13
C LEU A 311 3.44 11.87 -2.18
N CYS A 312 3.11 10.68 -2.69
CA CYS A 312 1.74 10.15 -2.66
C CYS A 312 1.22 9.99 -1.23
N GLY A 313 2.01 9.39 -0.33
CA GLY A 313 1.63 9.20 1.07
C GLY A 313 1.43 10.52 1.83
N ASN A 314 2.29 11.50 1.57
CA ASN A 314 2.15 12.86 2.13
C ASN A 314 0.89 13.55 1.61
N TYR A 315 0.64 13.49 0.30
CA TYR A 315 -0.58 14.07 -0.29
C TYR A 315 -1.85 13.40 0.27
N GLY A 316 -1.85 12.06 0.37
CA GLY A 316 -2.95 11.29 0.97
C GLY A 316 -3.20 11.67 2.43
N SER A 317 -2.13 11.89 3.20
CA SER A 317 -2.21 12.37 4.59
C SER A 317 -2.78 13.78 4.69
N ASN A 318 -2.36 14.69 3.81
CA ASN A 318 -2.90 16.06 3.75
C ASN A 318 -4.39 16.05 3.38
N LEU A 319 -4.79 15.21 2.43
CA LEU A 319 -6.20 15.06 2.06
C LEU A 319 -7.04 14.51 3.21
N LYS A 320 -6.52 13.51 3.92
CA LYS A 320 -7.16 12.94 5.11
C LYS A 320 -7.33 13.98 6.20
N GLN A 321 -6.30 14.80 6.47
CA GLN A 321 -6.38 15.91 7.43
C GLN A 321 -7.42 16.96 7.00
N ALA A 322 -7.43 17.35 5.72
CA ALA A 322 -8.41 18.30 5.21
C ALA A 322 -9.86 17.78 5.35
N LEU A 323 -10.09 16.47 5.17
CA LEU A 323 -11.37 15.85 5.48
C LEU A 323 -11.68 15.93 6.99
N ALA A 324 -10.70 15.63 7.85
CA ALA A 324 -10.86 15.70 9.30
C ALA A 324 -11.25 17.10 9.80
N ASP A 325 -10.73 18.16 9.18
CA ASP A 325 -11.00 19.54 9.57
C ASP A 325 -12.37 20.02 9.04
N LYS A 326 -12.73 19.64 7.81
CA LYS A 326 -13.96 20.11 7.15
C LYS A 326 -15.21 19.37 7.60
N LEU A 327 -15.12 18.06 7.85
CA LEU A 327 -16.28 17.23 8.18
C LEU A 327 -17.04 17.73 9.43
N PRO A 328 -16.39 18.05 10.56
CA PRO A 328 -17.08 18.60 11.73
C PRO A 328 -17.72 19.97 11.45
N SER A 329 -17.00 20.85 10.74
CA SER A 329 -17.47 22.20 10.40
C SER A 329 -18.74 22.16 9.53
N ILE A 330 -18.80 21.25 8.56
CA ILE A 330 -19.99 21.02 7.72
C ILE A 330 -21.14 20.47 8.55
N ARG A 331 -20.87 19.48 9.40
CA ARG A 331 -21.87 18.85 10.27
C ARG A 331 -22.46 19.80 11.30
N GLU A 332 -21.68 20.79 11.75
CA GLU A 332 -22.13 21.90 12.60
C GLU A 332 -22.88 22.99 11.80
N GLY A 333 -22.83 22.96 10.47
CA GLY A 333 -23.45 23.96 9.60
C GLY A 333 -22.65 25.26 9.45
N LYS A 334 -21.38 25.27 9.87
CA LYS A 334 -20.45 26.41 9.73
C LYS A 334 -19.81 26.49 8.34
N GLU A 335 -19.72 25.37 7.64
CA GLU A 335 -19.16 25.27 6.30
C GLU A 335 -20.14 24.53 5.37
N ASP A 336 -20.13 24.88 4.08
CA ASP A 336 -20.96 24.19 3.08
C ASP A 336 -20.21 22.98 2.47
N GLU A 337 -20.96 21.95 2.06
CA GLU A 337 -20.42 20.75 1.43
C GLU A 337 -19.63 21.03 0.13
N SER A 338 -19.87 22.17 -0.53
CA SER A 338 -19.08 22.62 -1.69
C SER A 338 -17.59 22.71 -1.41
N SER A 339 -17.18 22.94 -0.17
CA SER A 339 -15.78 22.90 0.25
C SER A 339 -15.10 21.54 0.02
N LEU A 340 -15.83 20.44 0.16
CA LEU A 340 -15.32 19.10 -0.15
C LEU A 340 -15.20 18.90 -1.67
N ASN A 341 -16.15 19.41 -2.44
CA ASN A 341 -16.04 19.36 -3.91
C ASN A 341 -14.80 20.09 -4.40
N GLN A 342 -14.55 21.29 -3.86
CA GLN A 342 -13.37 22.08 -4.19
C GLN A 342 -12.09 21.29 -3.90
N LEU A 343 -11.99 20.65 -2.73
CA LEU A 343 -10.84 19.82 -2.35
C LEU A 343 -10.55 18.72 -3.39
N PHE A 344 -11.59 18.09 -3.94
CA PHE A 344 -11.41 17.07 -4.97
C PHE A 344 -11.10 17.66 -6.35
N GLU A 345 -11.68 18.82 -6.71
CA GLU A 345 -11.34 19.51 -7.96
C GLU A 345 -9.90 20.05 -7.95
N ASP A 346 -9.42 20.49 -6.80
CA ASP A 346 -8.04 20.94 -6.61
C ASP A 346 -7.06 19.80 -6.88
N ARG A 347 -7.39 18.58 -6.41
CA ARG A 347 -6.64 17.38 -6.77
C ARG A 347 -6.56 17.20 -8.28
N ASP A 348 -7.69 17.26 -8.97
CA ASP A 348 -7.76 16.99 -10.42
C ASP A 348 -6.91 17.99 -11.23
N LYS A 349 -6.75 19.22 -10.72
CA LYS A 349 -5.89 20.26 -11.31
C LYS A 349 -4.42 20.13 -10.87
N SER A 350 -4.16 19.54 -9.71
CA SER A 350 -2.83 19.38 -9.11
C SER A 350 -1.94 18.40 -9.87
N PRO A 351 -0.65 18.26 -9.50
CA PRO A 351 0.22 17.18 -9.96
C PRO A 351 -0.23 15.77 -9.53
N PHE A 352 -1.12 15.68 -8.52
CA PHE A 352 -1.63 14.44 -7.94
C PHE A 352 -2.95 13.95 -8.56
N SER A 353 -3.30 14.46 -9.75
CA SER A 353 -4.43 13.92 -10.50
C SER A 353 -4.17 12.47 -10.91
N GLN A 354 -5.24 11.68 -10.97
CA GLN A 354 -5.13 10.25 -11.30
C GLN A 354 -4.37 10.02 -12.63
N GLU A 355 -4.67 10.82 -13.64
CA GLU A 355 -4.03 10.74 -14.95
C GLU A 355 -2.52 10.96 -14.85
N LYS A 356 -2.08 12.01 -14.14
CA LYS A 356 -0.65 12.35 -14.02
C LYS A 356 0.12 11.28 -13.24
N LEU A 357 -0.44 10.80 -12.12
CA LEU A 357 0.17 9.74 -11.32
C LEU A 357 0.29 8.42 -12.10
N THR A 358 -0.78 8.03 -12.80
CA THR A 358 -0.79 6.81 -13.63
C THR A 358 0.23 6.92 -14.76
N LYS A 359 0.25 8.06 -15.46
CA LYS A 359 1.19 8.32 -16.54
C LYS A 359 2.65 8.29 -16.07
N TRP A 360 2.93 8.78 -14.86
CA TRP A 360 4.27 8.70 -14.29
C TRP A 360 4.68 7.24 -14.02
N LEU A 361 3.82 6.43 -13.42
CA LEU A 361 4.08 5.01 -13.19
C LEU A 361 4.28 4.24 -14.50
N ASP A 362 3.42 4.46 -15.51
CA ASP A 362 3.54 3.82 -16.82
C ASP A 362 4.90 4.14 -17.48
N ARG A 363 5.36 5.39 -17.36
CA ARG A 363 6.68 5.84 -17.84
C ARG A 363 7.81 5.14 -17.12
N LYS A 364 7.76 5.11 -15.79
CA LYS A 364 8.82 4.54 -14.97
C LYS A 364 8.91 3.03 -15.15
N GLU A 365 7.78 2.34 -15.24
CA GLU A 365 7.72 0.91 -15.57
C GLU A 365 8.28 0.63 -16.97
N ARG A 366 8.01 1.49 -17.96
CA ARG A 366 8.59 1.35 -19.31
C ARG A 366 10.10 1.47 -19.28
N GLU A 367 10.64 2.45 -18.56
CA GLU A 367 12.07 2.64 -18.35
C GLU A 367 12.72 1.40 -17.71
N ILE A 368 12.15 0.92 -16.60
CA ILE A 368 12.60 -0.29 -15.88
C ILE A 368 12.62 -1.50 -16.83
N ASN A 369 11.58 -1.67 -17.65
CA ASN A 369 11.49 -2.77 -18.61
C ASN A 369 12.59 -2.74 -19.68
N ILE A 370 12.99 -1.56 -20.16
CA ILE A 370 14.06 -1.43 -21.16
C ILE A 370 15.41 -1.77 -20.53
N ILE A 371 15.66 -1.26 -19.32
CA ILE A 371 16.90 -1.54 -18.57
C ILE A 371 17.01 -3.03 -18.27
N ARG A 372 15.94 -3.63 -17.73
CA ARG A 372 15.83 -5.07 -17.49
C ARG A 372 16.17 -5.87 -18.75
N SER A 373 15.54 -5.54 -19.88
CA SER A 373 15.83 -6.22 -21.15
C SER A 373 17.30 -6.16 -21.57
N CYS A 374 18.00 -5.05 -21.29
CA CYS A 374 19.43 -4.93 -21.59
C CYS A 374 20.28 -5.72 -20.58
N VAL A 375 19.96 -5.64 -19.30
CA VAL A 375 20.63 -6.39 -18.22
C VAL A 375 20.50 -7.90 -18.44
N ASP A 376 19.30 -8.39 -18.75
CA ASP A 376 19.05 -9.81 -19.04
C ASP A 376 19.84 -10.28 -20.27
N THR A 377 19.98 -9.43 -21.29
CA THR A 377 20.83 -9.72 -22.46
C THR A 377 22.30 -9.87 -22.07
N MET A 378 22.75 -9.16 -21.03
CA MET A 378 24.12 -9.16 -20.53
C MET A 378 24.30 -10.05 -19.29
N GLU A 379 23.51 -11.13 -19.17
CA GLU A 379 23.51 -12.04 -18.03
C GLU A 379 24.93 -12.44 -17.58
N GLY A 380 25.14 -12.43 -16.27
CA GLY A 380 26.43 -12.76 -15.64
C GLY A 380 27.43 -11.60 -15.57
N THR A 381 27.10 -10.44 -16.13
CA THR A 381 27.91 -9.21 -15.98
C THR A 381 27.63 -8.55 -14.63
N LYS A 382 28.69 -8.07 -13.96
CA LYS A 382 28.56 -7.38 -12.67
C LYS A 382 28.03 -5.96 -12.86
N ILE A 383 26.94 -5.62 -12.18
CA ILE A 383 26.45 -4.24 -12.08
C ILE A 383 27.15 -3.54 -10.91
N VAL A 384 27.68 -2.33 -11.15
CA VAL A 384 28.30 -1.48 -10.13
C VAL A 384 27.40 -0.28 -9.83
N PRO A 385 26.94 -0.10 -8.58
CA PRO A 385 25.88 0.86 -8.26
C PRO A 385 26.35 2.32 -8.19
N ASN A 386 27.65 2.57 -8.11
CA ASN A 386 28.21 3.92 -7.96
C ASN A 386 29.68 3.98 -8.44
N GLN A 387 30.23 5.19 -8.51
CA GLN A 387 31.59 5.45 -8.98
C GLN A 387 32.67 4.74 -8.13
N SER A 388 32.51 4.67 -6.80
CA SER A 388 33.50 4.03 -5.92
C SER A 388 33.61 2.51 -6.20
N GLU A 389 32.48 1.84 -6.43
CA GLU A 389 32.48 0.44 -6.81
C GLU A 389 33.03 0.22 -8.23
N LEU A 390 32.75 1.15 -9.16
CA LEU A 390 33.36 1.13 -10.50
C LEU A 390 34.89 1.26 -10.42
N ASP A 391 35.40 2.26 -9.69
CA ASP A 391 36.83 2.50 -9.48
C ASP A 391 37.48 1.27 -8.86
N ARG A 392 36.85 0.63 -7.86
CA ARG A 392 37.35 -0.60 -7.25
C ARG A 392 37.52 -1.73 -8.26
N GLN A 393 36.64 -1.84 -9.26
CA GLN A 393 36.75 -2.88 -10.28
C GLN A 393 37.78 -2.53 -11.36
N VAL A 394 37.82 -1.27 -11.77
CA VAL A 394 38.66 -0.77 -12.87
C VAL A 394 40.13 -0.63 -12.44
N LEU A 395 40.39 -0.27 -11.17
CA LEU A 395 41.73 -0.14 -10.58
C LEU A 395 42.23 -1.43 -9.91
N ALA A 396 41.51 -2.54 -10.06
CA ALA A 396 41.88 -3.80 -9.41
C ALA A 396 43.22 -4.33 -9.95
N PRO A 397 44.12 -4.85 -9.10
CA PRO A 397 45.39 -5.41 -9.54
C PRO A 397 45.20 -6.51 -10.60
N GLY A 398 45.94 -6.40 -11.70
CA GLY A 398 45.92 -7.37 -12.80
C GLY A 398 44.80 -7.18 -13.81
N VAL A 399 43.91 -6.19 -13.65
CA VAL A 399 42.98 -5.75 -14.69
C VAL A 399 43.72 -4.80 -15.64
N GLU A 400 43.86 -5.21 -16.90
CA GLU A 400 44.49 -4.41 -17.97
C GLU A 400 43.42 -3.66 -18.76
N ASP A 401 42.29 -4.30 -19.04
CA ASP A 401 41.18 -3.74 -19.82
C ASP A 401 39.86 -3.94 -19.07
N ALA A 402 39.07 -2.88 -18.90
CA ALA A 402 37.71 -2.96 -18.41
C ALA A 402 36.74 -2.34 -19.42
N LEU A 403 35.75 -3.12 -19.87
CA LEU A 403 34.63 -2.62 -20.65
C LEU A 403 33.42 -2.46 -19.73
N CYS A 404 32.82 -1.27 -19.75
CA CYS A 404 31.65 -0.96 -18.96
C CYS A 404 30.50 -0.58 -19.88
N PHE A 405 29.40 -1.35 -19.86
CA PHE A 405 28.15 -0.92 -20.46
C PHE A 405 27.53 0.15 -19.57
N VAL A 406 27.46 1.38 -20.07
CA VAL A 406 27.01 2.55 -19.31
C VAL A 406 25.63 2.96 -19.79
N PHE A 407 24.64 2.94 -18.89
CA PHE A 407 23.37 3.62 -19.11
C PHE A 407 23.58 5.12 -18.89
N THR A 408 23.61 5.87 -19.98
CA THR A 408 24.00 7.29 -20.00
C THR A 408 22.84 8.24 -19.80
N SER A 409 21.62 7.80 -20.10
CA SER A 409 20.39 8.58 -19.90
C SER A 409 19.61 8.19 -18.64
N VAL A 410 20.16 7.29 -17.80
CA VAL A 410 19.64 7.05 -16.45
C VAL A 410 20.37 8.00 -15.51
N GLU A 411 19.79 9.19 -15.33
CA GLU A 411 20.35 10.24 -14.48
C GLU A 411 19.42 10.54 -13.30
N ARG A 412 19.98 11.10 -12.22
CA ARG A 412 19.22 11.46 -11.03
C ARG A 412 18.37 12.69 -11.31
N GLY A 413 17.06 12.54 -11.20
CA GLY A 413 16.12 13.66 -11.25
C GLY A 413 14.90 13.35 -12.10
N ASP A 414 13.75 13.91 -11.72
CA ASP A 414 12.51 13.76 -12.49
C ASP A 414 11.66 15.03 -12.35
N THR A 415 11.42 15.69 -13.48
CA THR A 415 10.67 16.96 -13.55
C THR A 415 9.25 16.83 -13.01
N ASN A 416 8.58 15.67 -13.15
CA ASN A 416 7.24 15.48 -12.58
C ASN A 416 7.32 15.33 -11.06
N LEU A 417 8.33 14.61 -10.54
CA LEU A 417 8.54 14.49 -9.09
C LEU A 417 8.90 15.82 -8.46
N ASP A 418 9.71 16.65 -9.11
CA ASP A 418 10.02 18.00 -8.63
C ASP A 418 8.78 18.90 -8.58
N VAL A 419 7.90 18.81 -9.58
CA VAL A 419 6.61 19.53 -9.59
C VAL A 419 5.68 19.05 -8.46
N MET A 420 5.66 17.74 -8.19
CA MET A 420 4.92 17.17 -7.05
C MET A 420 5.54 17.61 -5.71
N ALA A 421 6.87 17.67 -5.63
CA ALA A 421 7.60 18.08 -4.45
C ALA A 421 7.38 19.56 -4.14
N ASP A 422 7.45 20.45 -5.15
CA ASP A 422 7.07 21.86 -5.04
C ASP A 422 5.66 22.04 -4.48
N TYR A 423 4.71 21.26 -4.98
CA TYR A 423 3.32 21.34 -4.54
C TYR A 423 3.14 20.99 -3.05
N LEU A 424 4.06 20.19 -2.48
CA LEU A 424 4.02 19.74 -1.09
C LEU A 424 5.10 20.38 -0.21
N ASP A 425 5.84 21.37 -0.70
CA ASP A 425 7.03 21.94 -0.03
C ASP A 425 8.05 20.85 0.39
N PHE A 426 8.21 19.82 -0.43
CA PHE A 426 9.10 18.68 -0.20
C PHE A 426 10.46 18.86 -0.90
N PRO A 427 11.58 18.30 -0.38
CA PRO A 427 12.87 18.36 -1.04
C PRO A 427 12.87 17.77 -2.45
N LYS A 428 13.40 18.52 -3.41
CA LYS A 428 13.52 18.14 -4.82
C LYS A 428 14.65 17.16 -5.07
N LEU A 429 14.49 16.32 -6.10
CA LEU A 429 15.58 15.51 -6.63
C LEU A 429 16.41 16.29 -7.64
N GLY A 430 15.79 17.24 -8.33
CA GLY A 430 16.38 17.95 -9.47
C GLY A 430 15.66 17.54 -10.75
N SER A 431 15.53 18.50 -11.66
CA SER A 431 14.80 18.31 -12.92
C SER A 431 15.74 17.91 -14.04
N THR A 432 15.25 17.06 -14.93
CA THR A 432 15.95 16.65 -16.14
C THR A 432 15.33 17.38 -17.32
N ASN A 433 16.16 18.04 -18.13
CA ASN A 433 15.71 18.84 -19.28
C ASN A 433 15.60 18.01 -20.57
N GLU A 434 15.68 16.68 -20.48
CA GLU A 434 15.81 15.80 -21.63
C GLU A 434 14.48 15.15 -22.02
N ASP A 435 14.26 15.03 -23.33
CA ASP A 435 13.15 14.23 -23.85
C ASP A 435 13.27 12.79 -23.34
N PRO A 436 12.17 12.14 -22.91
CA PRO A 436 12.26 10.83 -22.31
C PRO A 436 12.72 9.77 -23.31
N TRP A 437 14.02 9.42 -23.22
CA TRP A 437 14.74 8.53 -24.14
C TRP A 437 14.07 7.16 -24.33
N TYR A 438 13.34 6.70 -23.31
CA TYR A 438 12.64 5.41 -23.27
C TYR A 438 11.38 5.34 -24.17
N TYR A 439 10.98 6.45 -24.79
CA TYR A 439 9.95 6.47 -25.84
C TYR A 439 10.51 6.40 -27.27
N THR A 440 11.81 6.61 -27.46
CA THR A 440 12.40 6.60 -28.79
C THR A 440 12.79 5.18 -29.19
N SER A 441 12.03 4.58 -30.11
CA SER A 441 12.25 3.21 -30.58
C SER A 441 13.67 2.96 -31.08
N ASP A 442 14.26 3.94 -31.78
CA ASP A 442 15.63 3.86 -32.27
C ASP A 442 16.67 3.85 -31.15
N VAL A 443 16.47 4.62 -30.08
CA VAL A 443 17.36 4.60 -28.90
C VAL A 443 17.30 3.22 -28.27
N VAL A 444 16.10 2.71 -28.01
CA VAL A 444 15.90 1.39 -27.40
C VAL A 444 16.51 0.28 -28.26
N ARG A 445 16.33 0.34 -29.58
CA ARG A 445 16.92 -0.63 -30.52
C ARG A 445 18.45 -0.61 -30.47
N LYS A 446 19.07 0.58 -30.57
CA LYS A 446 20.53 0.74 -30.50
C LYS A 446 21.11 0.26 -29.16
N MET A 447 20.41 0.52 -28.05
CA MET A 447 20.81 0.02 -26.73
C MET A 447 20.84 -1.51 -26.70
N LYS A 448 19.80 -2.17 -27.23
CA LYS A 448 19.73 -3.64 -27.30
C LYS A 448 20.81 -4.23 -28.21
N GLU A 449 21.07 -3.61 -29.35
CA GLU A 449 22.16 -4.00 -30.26
C GLU A 449 23.53 -3.89 -29.56
N LYS A 450 23.80 -2.77 -28.87
CA LYS A 450 25.02 -2.59 -28.07
C LYS A 450 25.12 -3.58 -26.92
N ALA A 451 24.02 -3.87 -26.21
CA ALA A 451 24.00 -4.82 -25.10
C ALA A 451 24.34 -6.24 -25.59
N LYS A 452 23.81 -6.64 -26.74
CA LYS A 452 24.15 -7.91 -27.39
C LYS A 452 25.62 -7.97 -27.79
N ALA A 453 26.13 -6.92 -28.45
CA ALA A 453 27.54 -6.86 -28.84
C ALA A 453 28.47 -6.90 -27.62
N PHE A 454 28.12 -6.18 -26.55
CA PHE A 454 28.84 -6.22 -25.28
C PHE A 454 28.85 -7.63 -24.68
N HIS A 455 27.70 -8.30 -24.63
CA HIS A 455 27.60 -9.67 -24.14
C HIS A 455 28.47 -10.65 -24.94
N ASP A 456 28.48 -10.55 -26.27
CA ASP A 456 29.30 -11.40 -27.13
C ASP A 456 30.79 -11.24 -26.84
N ILE A 457 31.25 -10.00 -26.63
CA ILE A 457 32.65 -9.70 -26.25
C ILE A 457 32.93 -10.25 -24.85
N ALA A 458 32.06 -9.99 -23.88
CA ALA A 458 32.19 -10.47 -22.50
C ALA A 458 32.28 -11.99 -22.42
N LYS A 459 31.46 -12.69 -23.21
CA LYS A 459 31.44 -14.14 -23.30
C LYS A 459 32.73 -14.69 -23.91
N ALA A 460 33.25 -14.08 -24.98
CA ALA A 460 34.49 -14.51 -25.63
C ALA A 460 35.71 -14.36 -24.71
N LEU A 461 35.71 -13.35 -23.82
CA LEU A 461 36.83 -12.99 -22.96
C LEU A 461 36.63 -13.38 -21.48
N LYS A 462 35.56 -14.09 -21.14
CA LYS A 462 35.14 -14.41 -19.76
C LYS A 462 36.24 -15.05 -18.90
N ASN A 463 37.11 -15.88 -19.49
CA ASN A 463 38.14 -16.61 -18.76
C ASN A 463 39.48 -15.85 -18.64
N ASN A 464 39.55 -14.63 -19.17
CA ASN A 464 40.76 -13.82 -19.10
C ASN A 464 40.68 -12.85 -17.92
N SER A 465 41.45 -13.11 -16.87
CA SER A 465 41.47 -12.28 -15.65
C SER A 465 41.94 -10.84 -15.88
N ARG A 466 42.59 -10.57 -17.02
CA ARG A 466 43.00 -9.22 -17.42
C ARG A 466 41.83 -8.35 -17.88
N PHE A 467 40.71 -8.97 -18.22
CA PHE A 467 39.50 -8.30 -18.68
C PHE A 467 38.46 -8.22 -17.58
N ARG A 468 37.79 -7.07 -17.49
CA ARG A 468 36.63 -6.87 -16.62
C ARG A 468 35.45 -6.36 -17.43
N PHE A 469 34.27 -6.93 -17.18
CA PHE A 469 33.02 -6.52 -17.81
C PHE A 469 32.05 -6.04 -16.73
N LEU A 470 31.57 -4.81 -16.88
CA LEU A 470 30.77 -4.12 -15.89
C LEU A 470 29.53 -3.49 -16.53
N ILE A 471 28.52 -3.23 -15.72
CA ILE A 471 27.36 -2.39 -16.06
C ILE A 471 27.30 -1.26 -15.04
N ALA A 472 27.11 -0.03 -15.48
CA ALA A 472 27.00 1.14 -14.61
C ALA A 472 25.98 2.15 -15.13
N THR A 473 25.58 3.08 -14.26
CA THR A 473 24.87 4.31 -14.62
C THR A 473 25.81 5.49 -14.48
N ILE A 474 26.10 6.18 -15.57
CA ILE A 474 26.95 7.39 -15.57
C ILE A 474 26.31 8.36 -16.55
N ALA A 475 25.76 9.47 -16.06
CA ALA A 475 25.13 10.45 -16.92
C ALA A 475 26.12 11.00 -17.95
N ASN A 476 25.78 10.91 -19.24
CA ASN A 476 26.58 11.47 -20.33
C ASN A 476 25.69 11.95 -21.48
N LYS A 477 25.61 13.28 -21.63
CA LYS A 477 24.76 13.94 -22.62
C LYS A 477 25.22 13.76 -24.07
N ASN A 478 26.45 13.30 -24.29
CA ASN A 478 26.96 13.02 -25.63
C ASN A 478 26.33 11.76 -26.24
N TYR A 479 25.75 10.88 -25.41
CA TYR A 479 25.21 9.59 -25.84
C TYR A 479 23.84 9.34 -25.21
N THR A 480 22.80 9.23 -26.03
CA THR A 480 21.44 8.91 -25.55
C THR A 480 21.27 7.41 -25.34
N GLY A 481 20.68 7.03 -24.20
CA GLY A 481 20.37 5.65 -23.83
C GLY A 481 21.54 4.96 -23.14
N ALA A 482 22.42 4.33 -23.92
CA ALA A 482 23.60 3.64 -23.41
C ALA A 482 24.76 3.56 -24.40
N THR A 483 25.96 3.44 -23.86
CA THR A 483 27.21 3.27 -24.61
C THR A 483 28.17 2.31 -23.88
N ILE A 484 29.35 2.05 -24.45
CA ILE A 484 30.36 1.17 -23.85
C ILE A 484 31.61 2.01 -23.58
N TYR A 485 31.96 2.16 -22.30
CA TYR A 485 33.21 2.78 -21.90
C TYR A 485 34.33 1.75 -21.90
N HIS A 486 35.53 2.18 -22.27
CA HIS A 486 36.75 1.37 -22.19
C HIS A 486 37.75 2.06 -21.26
N TYR A 487 38.11 1.35 -20.20
CA TYR A 487 39.19 1.71 -19.31
C TYR A 487 40.40 0.82 -19.59
N LYS A 488 41.58 1.42 -19.72
CA LYS A 488 42.85 0.73 -19.90
C LYS A 488 43.79 1.10 -18.76
N GLU A 489 44.28 0.07 -18.05
CA GLU A 489 45.16 0.23 -16.88
C GLU A 489 44.59 1.24 -15.86
N GLY A 490 43.27 1.17 -15.65
CA GLY A 490 42.57 2.06 -14.73
C GLY A 490 42.09 3.41 -15.33
N CYS A 491 42.57 3.79 -16.51
CA CYS A 491 42.28 5.09 -17.13
C CYS A 491 41.20 4.99 -18.21
N LEU A 492 40.23 5.90 -18.22
CA LEU A 492 39.22 5.98 -19.29
C LEU A 492 39.88 6.39 -20.62
N VAL A 493 39.78 5.54 -21.64
CA VAL A 493 40.39 5.78 -22.97
C VAL A 493 39.36 5.96 -24.08
N SER A 494 38.11 5.54 -23.87
CA SER A 494 37.00 5.75 -24.83
C SER A 494 35.65 5.73 -24.12
N GLU A 495 34.75 6.61 -24.53
CA GLU A 495 33.34 6.66 -24.07
C GLU A 495 32.37 5.97 -25.05
N ASP A 496 32.82 5.58 -26.25
CA ASP A 496 32.01 4.85 -27.24
C ASP A 496 32.82 3.76 -27.93
N PHE A 497 33.21 2.77 -27.13
CA PHE A 497 33.90 1.59 -27.63
C PHE A 497 32.99 0.76 -28.54
N SER A 498 33.40 0.61 -29.79
CA SER A 498 32.73 -0.24 -30.79
C SER A 498 33.58 -1.42 -31.26
N LYS A 499 34.90 -1.24 -31.31
CA LYS A 499 35.87 -2.28 -31.68
C LYS A 499 37.27 -1.94 -31.15
N ALA A 500 38.07 -2.97 -30.88
CA ALA A 500 39.50 -2.78 -30.64
C ALA A 500 40.19 -2.33 -31.95
N VAL A 501 40.94 -1.23 -31.90
CA VAL A 501 41.77 -0.79 -33.01
C VAL A 501 43.07 -1.60 -32.98
N LEU A 502 43.15 -2.64 -33.80
CA LEU A 502 44.31 -3.52 -33.87
C LEU A 502 45.18 -3.16 -35.09
N PRO A 503 46.51 -3.08 -34.93
CA PRO A 503 47.40 -2.98 -36.09
C PRO A 503 47.30 -4.23 -36.97
N PRO A 504 47.71 -4.16 -38.26
CA PRO A 504 47.77 -5.34 -39.13
C PRO A 504 48.49 -6.48 -38.40
N VAL A 505 47.99 -7.72 -38.54
CA VAL A 505 48.48 -8.88 -37.74
C VAL A 505 50.00 -9.04 -37.80
N GLU A 506 50.60 -8.73 -38.95
CA GLU A 506 52.05 -8.76 -39.23
C GLU A 506 52.86 -7.70 -38.46
N LYS A 507 52.20 -6.65 -37.96
CA LYS A 507 52.79 -5.50 -37.24
C LYS A 507 52.45 -5.50 -35.76
N ILE A 508 51.75 -6.52 -35.26
CA ILE A 508 51.44 -6.63 -33.84
C ILE A 508 52.73 -6.97 -33.09
N THR A 509 53.24 -5.98 -32.37
CA THR A 509 54.43 -6.11 -31.50
C THR A 509 54.05 -6.14 -30.03
N ASP A 510 52.88 -5.62 -29.69
CA ASP A 510 52.35 -5.65 -28.33
C ASP A 510 51.59 -6.96 -28.07
N ARG A 511 52.03 -7.69 -27.04
CA ARG A 511 51.36 -8.92 -26.60
C ARG A 511 49.90 -8.67 -26.19
N ARG A 512 49.54 -7.45 -25.81
CA ARG A 512 48.17 -7.03 -25.43
C ARG A 512 47.21 -7.07 -26.63
N ASP A 513 47.66 -6.63 -27.80
CA ASP A 513 46.84 -6.63 -29.03
C ASP A 513 46.55 -8.07 -29.52
N LEU A 514 47.46 -9.01 -29.27
CA LEU A 514 47.26 -10.44 -29.59
C LEU A 514 46.11 -11.07 -28.79
N ILE A 515 45.84 -10.57 -27.57
CA ILE A 515 44.75 -11.07 -26.71
C ILE A 515 43.40 -10.69 -27.31
N TRP A 516 43.29 -9.48 -27.85
CA TRP A 516 42.13 -9.05 -28.62
C TRP A 516 42.00 -9.84 -29.94
N CYS A 517 43.10 -10.11 -30.67
CA CYS A 517 43.08 -10.91 -31.90
C CYS A 517 42.58 -12.35 -31.72
N LYS A 518 42.94 -13.01 -30.61
CA LYS A 518 42.51 -14.38 -30.29
C LYS A 518 40.97 -14.50 -30.14
N SER A 519 40.33 -13.38 -29.82
CA SER A 519 38.88 -13.24 -29.65
C SER A 519 38.19 -12.74 -30.92
N VAL A 520 38.85 -11.87 -31.69
CA VAL A 520 38.34 -11.35 -32.99
C VAL A 520 38.24 -12.44 -34.06
N SER A 521 39.08 -13.49 -34.02
CA SER A 521 38.93 -14.66 -34.90
C SER A 521 37.62 -15.45 -34.66
N MET A 522 36.99 -15.33 -33.49
CA MET A 522 35.63 -15.87 -33.23
C MET A 522 34.51 -14.90 -33.67
N LEU A 523 34.80 -13.61 -33.81
CA LEU A 523 33.84 -12.55 -34.15
C LEU A 523 33.68 -12.30 -35.65
N PHE A 524 34.37 -13.03 -36.55
CA PHE A 524 34.29 -12.81 -38.02
C PHE A 524 32.88 -12.99 -38.64
N ARG A 525 31.84 -13.33 -37.86
CA ARG A 525 30.42 -13.22 -38.24
C ARG A 525 29.85 -11.79 -38.14
N PHE A 526 30.60 -10.80 -37.63
CA PHE A 526 30.12 -9.42 -37.42
C PHE A 526 30.04 -8.56 -38.69
N LYS A 527 30.58 -8.99 -39.83
CA LYS A 527 30.73 -8.12 -41.01
C LYS A 527 29.43 -7.81 -41.78
N ASN A 528 28.30 -8.41 -41.44
CA ASN A 528 27.04 -8.28 -42.21
C ASN A 528 25.88 -7.60 -41.47
N MET A 529 26.08 -6.97 -40.30
CA MET A 529 24.96 -6.43 -39.50
C MET A 529 25.04 -4.94 -39.13
N LEU A 530 26.00 -4.18 -39.65
CA LEU A 530 26.10 -2.73 -39.45
C LEU A 530 26.40 -2.02 -40.78
N HIS A 531 25.39 -1.99 -41.65
CA HIS A 531 25.18 -0.95 -42.65
C HIS A 531 23.71 -0.53 -42.60
#